data_AF-X1NY61-F1
#
_entry.id   AF-X1NY61-F1
#
_cell.length_a   1.000
_cell.length_b   1.000
_cell.length_c   1.000
_cell.angle_alpha   90.00
_cell.angle_beta   90.00
_cell.angle_gamma   90.00
#
_symmetry.space_group_name_H-M   'P 1'
#
loop_
_entity.id
_entity.type
_entity.pdbx_description
1 polymer ?
#
loop_
_entity_poly.entity_id
_entity_poly.type
_entity_poly.pdbx_seq_one_letter_code
_entity_poly.pdbx_strand_id
1 'polypeptide(L)'
;MGMTGATSPITITGTLVQHVAENLSGLVICQLAKKGAPVIFGGCPVSFDMRKGTTPIGAIETMMIDSAHIQIGKHFNLPTHAYMGMSDAKINDAQGGLET
;
A
#
# COMPACT_ATOMS: atom_id res chain seq x y z
N MET A 1 -1.25 -3.10 7.47
CA MET A 1 -0.78 -1.79 6.95
C MET A 1 0.69 -1.63 7.30
N GLY A 2 1.57 -2.02 6.38
CA GLY A 2 3.01 -1.97 6.57
C GLY A 2 3.56 -0.59 6.24
N MET A 3 4.28 0.00 7.18
CA MET A 3 5.11 1.19 6.99
C MET A 3 6.57 0.74 6.90
N THR A 4 7.26 1.02 5.80
CA THR A 4 8.64 0.52 5.61
C THR A 4 9.54 1.07 6.71
N GLY A 5 10.17 0.20 7.51
CA GLY A 5 11.07 0.61 8.58
C GLY A 5 10.41 0.96 9.91
N ALA A 6 9.07 0.88 10.00
CA ALA A 6 8.33 1.07 11.24
C ALA A 6 7.50 -0.18 11.58
N THR A 7 6.40 -0.44 10.86
CA THR A 7 5.53 -1.62 11.10
C THR A 7 5.78 -2.76 10.12
N SER A 8 6.78 -2.61 9.25
CA SER A 8 7.25 -3.62 8.30
C SER A 8 8.75 -3.41 8.02
N PRO A 9 9.45 -4.35 7.38
CA PRO A 9 10.88 -4.20 7.07
C PRO A 9 11.20 -2.89 6.33
N ILE A 10 12.42 -2.37 6.47
CA ILE A 10 12.82 -1.14 5.77
C ILE A 10 12.89 -1.31 4.24
N THR A 11 13.07 -2.54 3.77
CA THR A 11 13.13 -2.85 2.34
C THR A 11 11.74 -2.88 1.72
N ILE A 12 11.57 -2.24 0.56
CA ILE A 12 10.34 -2.29 -0.26
C ILE A 12 9.84 -3.73 -0.44
N THR A 13 10.72 -4.66 -0.82
CA THR A 13 10.35 -6.06 -1.04
C THR A 13 9.86 -6.76 0.23
N GLY A 14 10.53 -6.54 1.37
CA GLY A 14 10.11 -7.10 2.65
C GLY A 14 8.73 -6.61 3.08
N THR A 15 8.48 -5.31 2.96
CA THR A 15 7.14 -4.73 3.19
C THR A 15 6.11 -5.29 2.25
N LEU A 16 6.44 -5.43 0.96
CA LEU A 16 5.54 -5.97 -0.04
C LEU A 16 5.13 -7.41 0.29
N VAL A 17 6.09 -8.27 0.65
CA VAL A 17 5.82 -9.66 1.06
C VAL A 17 4.89 -9.70 2.28
N GLN A 18 5.20 -8.92 3.32
CA GLN A 18 4.35 -8.84 4.51
C GLN A 18 2.94 -8.36 4.15
N HIS A 19 2.83 -7.31 3.34
CA HIS A 19 1.54 -6.70 3.01
C HIS A 19 0.66 -7.62 2.13
N VAL A 20 1.28 -8.38 1.22
CA VAL A 20 0.58 -9.39 0.43
C VAL A 20 0.10 -10.54 1.33
N ALA A 21 0.92 -10.99 2.28
CA ALA A 21 0.54 -12.02 3.24
C ALA A 21 -0.65 -11.59 4.10
N GLU A 22 -0.65 -10.35 4.60
CA GLU A 22 -1.79 -9.76 5.34
C GLU A 22 -3.07 -9.79 4.50
N ASN A 23 -3.00 -9.35 3.24
CA ASN A 23 -4.14 -9.32 2.31
C ASN A 23 -4.70 -10.73 2.01
N LEU A 24 -3.83 -11.70 1.73
CA LEU A 24 -4.24 -13.07 1.45
C LEU A 24 -4.86 -13.73 2.69
N SER A 25 -4.36 -13.42 3.89
CA SER A 25 -4.99 -13.87 5.14
C SER A 25 -6.42 -13.33 5.28
N GLY A 26 -6.63 -12.03 5.03
CA GLY A 26 -7.95 -11.41 5.01
C GLY A 26 -8.88 -12.04 3.98
N LEU A 27 -8.38 -12.30 2.76
CA LEU A 27 -9.10 -13.00 1.71
C LEU A 27 -9.60 -14.38 2.18
N VAL A 28 -8.72 -15.19 2.78
CA VAL A 28 -9.09 -16.53 3.29
C VAL A 28 -10.16 -16.41 4.37
N ILE A 29 -10.01 -15.48 5.32
CA ILE A 29 -11.01 -15.24 6.38
C ILE A 29 -12.38 -14.90 5.77
N CYS A 30 -12.43 -13.99 4.79
CA CYS A 30 -13.68 -13.63 4.12
C CYS A 30 -14.33 -14.82 3.41
N GLN A 31 -13.54 -15.65 2.72
CA GLN A 31 -14.07 -16.82 2.01
C GLN A 31 -14.53 -17.93 2.96
N LEU A 32 -13.90 -18.07 4.13
CA LEU A 32 -14.36 -18.99 5.19
C LEU A 32 -15.67 -18.52 5.83
N ALA A 33 -15.84 -17.20 6.02
CA ALA A 33 -17.08 -16.64 6.56
C ALA A 33 -18.26 -16.79 5.57
N LYS A 34 -18.02 -16.55 4.28
CA LYS A 34 -19.00 -16.77 3.21
C LYS A 34 -18.30 -17.08 1.90
N LYS A 35 -18.50 -18.29 1.39
CA LYS A 35 -17.99 -18.69 0.07
C LYS A 35 -18.49 -17.74 -1.02
N GLY A 36 -17.56 -17.19 -1.80
CA GLY A 36 -17.86 -16.23 -2.86
C GLY A 36 -18.14 -14.81 -2.36
N ALA A 37 -17.77 -14.48 -1.12
CA ALA A 37 -17.84 -13.10 -0.64
C ALA A 37 -17.02 -12.18 -1.57
N PRO A 38 -17.56 -11.02 -1.99
CA PRO A 38 -16.81 -10.06 -2.77
C PRO A 38 -15.72 -9.41 -1.91
N VAL A 39 -14.53 -9.26 -2.48
CA VAL A 39 -13.33 -8.76 -1.80
C VAL A 39 -12.50 -7.98 -2.79
N ILE A 40 -11.85 -6.94 -2.28
CA ILE A 40 -10.93 -6.09 -3.03
C ILE A 40 -9.55 -6.31 -2.42
N PHE A 41 -8.59 -6.68 -3.26
CA PHE A 41 -7.19 -6.80 -2.88
C PHE A 41 -6.58 -5.39 -2.85
N GLY A 42 -6.15 -4.93 -1.68
CA GLY A 42 -5.59 -3.59 -1.61
C GLY A 42 -5.13 -3.19 -0.24
N GLY A 43 -4.73 -1.93 -0.15
CA GLY A 43 -4.23 -1.35 1.08
C GLY A 43 -3.58 0.00 0.80
N CYS A 44 -2.90 0.50 1.80
CA CYS A 44 -2.12 1.73 1.75
C CYS A 44 -0.75 1.47 2.42
N PRO A 45 0.06 0.55 1.87
CA PRO A 45 1.43 0.40 2.33
C PRO A 45 2.19 1.69 2.02
N VAL A 46 2.93 2.23 2.98
CA VAL A 46 3.58 3.54 2.84
C VAL A 46 5.03 3.48 3.27
N SER A 47 5.83 4.40 2.72
CA SER A 47 7.15 4.68 3.26
C SER A 47 7.03 5.39 4.62
N PHE A 48 8.04 5.21 5.48
CA PHE A 48 8.14 5.94 6.74
C PHE A 48 9.39 6.84 6.71
N ASP A 49 9.18 8.15 6.87
CA ASP A 49 10.27 9.11 6.99
C ASP A 49 10.90 8.99 8.38
N MET A 50 12.03 8.29 8.47
CA MET A 50 12.78 8.10 9.73
C MET A 50 13.26 9.40 10.37
N ARG A 51 13.43 10.49 9.59
CA ARG A 51 13.89 11.78 10.10
C ARG A 51 12.75 12.59 10.70
N LYS A 52 11.59 12.61 10.05
CA LYS A 52 10.43 13.40 10.49
C LYS A 52 9.40 12.61 11.30
N GLY A 53 9.50 11.27 11.29
CA GLY A 53 8.52 10.38 11.91
C GLY A 53 7.16 10.41 11.21
N THR A 54 7.11 10.79 9.93
CA THR A 54 5.89 10.94 9.14
C THR A 54 5.73 9.82 8.13
N THR A 55 4.54 9.67 7.56
CA THR A 55 4.24 8.71 6.49
C THR A 55 4.06 9.44 5.16
N PRO A 56 5.16 9.72 4.43
CA PRO A 56 5.05 10.44 3.17
C PRO A 56 4.34 9.60 2.11
N ILE A 57 3.08 9.92 1.86
CA ILE A 57 2.22 9.24 0.91
C ILE A 57 2.53 9.65 -0.54
N GLY A 58 3.11 10.83 -0.76
CA GLY A 58 3.61 11.29 -2.05
C GLY A 58 5.01 10.78 -2.39
N ALA A 59 5.67 10.04 -1.48
CA ALA A 59 7.01 9.52 -1.70
C ALA A 59 7.05 8.50 -2.85
N ILE A 60 8.15 8.52 -3.62
CA ILE A 60 8.35 7.59 -4.73
C ILE A 60 8.38 6.13 -4.26
N GLU A 61 8.93 5.86 -3.07
CA GLU A 61 8.94 4.53 -2.48
C GLU A 61 7.53 4.02 -2.21
N THR A 62 6.62 4.88 -1.73
CA THR A 62 5.19 4.56 -1.56
C THR A 62 4.57 4.19 -2.90
N MET A 63 4.77 5.01 -3.93
CA MET A 63 4.26 4.74 -5.28
C MET A 63 4.81 3.44 -5.89
N MET A 64 6.07 3.10 -5.62
CA MET A 64 6.68 1.85 -6.05
C MET A 64 6.05 0.64 -5.36
N ILE A 65 5.80 0.73 -4.04
CA ILE A 65 5.16 -0.35 -3.29
C ILE A 65 3.73 -0.56 -3.79
N ASP A 66 2.95 0.51 -3.96
CA ASP A 66 1.58 0.45 -4.45
C ASP A 66 1.51 -0.14 -5.86
N SER A 67 2.37 0.34 -6.77
CA SER A 67 2.45 -0.18 -8.14
C SER A 67 2.77 -1.67 -8.16
N ALA A 68 3.73 -2.12 -7.36
CA ALA A 68 4.09 -3.54 -7.27
C ALA A 68 2.97 -4.38 -6.62
N HIS A 69 2.32 -3.84 -5.59
CA HIS A 69 1.21 -4.51 -4.90
C HIS A 69 0.03 -4.75 -5.85
N ILE A 70 -0.32 -3.76 -6.66
CA ILE A 70 -1.35 -3.89 -7.69
C ILE A 70 -0.98 -4.95 -8.74
N GLN A 71 0.27 -5.02 -9.17
CA GLN A 71 0.70 -6.07 -10.11
C GLN A 71 0.52 -7.47 -9.52
N ILE A 72 0.82 -7.66 -8.23
CA ILE A 72 0.61 -8.92 -7.52
C ILE A 72 -0.89 -9.24 -7.40
N GLY A 73 -1.72 -8.27 -7.02
CA GLY A 73 -3.18 -8.47 -6.95
C GLY A 73 -3.79 -8.88 -8.29
N LYS A 74 -3.32 -8.25 -9.38
CA LYS A 74 -3.69 -8.60 -10.76
C LYS A 74 -3.22 -10.00 -11.15
N HIS A 75 -2.05 -10.44 -10.69
CA HIS A 75 -1.57 -11.81 -10.90
C HIS A 75 -2.53 -12.85 -10.29
N PHE A 76 -3.18 -12.53 -9.17
CA PHE A 76 -4.22 -13.37 -8.55
C PHE A 76 -5.61 -13.21 -9.17
N ASN A 77 -5.78 -12.41 -10.23
CA ASN A 77 -7.07 -12.06 -10.84
C ASN A 77 -8.09 -11.45 -9.86
N LEU A 78 -7.61 -10.71 -8.86
CA LEU A 78 -8.48 -10.04 -7.89
C LEU A 78 -8.75 -8.59 -8.30
N PRO A 79 -9.93 -8.03 -8.00
CA PRO A 79 -10.15 -6.59 -8.07
C PRO A 79 -9.15 -5.89 -7.14
N THR A 80 -8.46 -4.87 -7.64
CA THR A 80 -7.36 -4.23 -6.92
C THR A 80 -7.63 -2.78 -6.57
N HIS A 81 -7.15 -2.32 -5.40
CA HIS A 81 -7.21 -0.94 -4.95
C HIS A 81 -5.85 -0.48 -4.38
N ALA A 82 -5.43 0.73 -4.73
CA ALA A 82 -4.27 1.41 -4.14
C ALA A 82 -4.55 2.91 -4.04
N TYR A 83 -3.84 3.58 -3.15
CA TYR A 83 -3.95 5.02 -2.95
C TYR A 83 -3.00 5.72 -3.93
N MET A 84 -3.57 6.51 -4.83
CA MET A 84 -2.83 7.25 -5.86
C MET A 84 -3.29 8.70 -5.86
N GLY A 85 -2.43 9.61 -6.34
CA GLY A 85 -2.76 11.03 -6.39
C GLY A 85 -2.87 11.66 -5.00
N MET A 86 -1.92 11.35 -4.13
CA MET A 86 -1.89 11.83 -2.74
C MET A 86 -0.68 12.73 -2.54
N SER A 87 -0.84 13.79 -1.75
CA SER A 87 0.26 14.70 -1.43
C SER A 87 0.41 14.94 0.06
N ASP A 88 1.65 15.12 0.48
CA ASP A 88 2.04 15.52 1.82
C ASP A 88 2.07 17.05 2.00
N ALA A 89 1.90 17.82 0.91
CA ALA A 89 1.82 19.27 0.92
C ALA A 89 0.69 19.76 1.85
N LYS A 90 0.95 20.84 2.58
CA LYS A 90 -0.03 21.44 3.51
C LYS A 90 -0.82 22.60 2.89
N ILE A 91 -0.43 22.99 1.69
CA ILE A 91 -1.04 24.04 0.89
C ILE A 91 -1.07 23.58 -0.57
N ASN A 92 -1.89 24.22 -1.41
CA ASN A 92 -1.92 23.96 -2.84
C ASN A 92 -0.73 24.68 -3.52
N ASP A 93 0.39 23.98 -3.60
CA ASP A 93 1.63 24.47 -4.18
C ASP A 93 2.22 23.47 -5.21
N ALA A 94 3.45 23.73 -5.65
CA ALA A 94 4.13 22.87 -6.61
C ALA A 94 4.39 21.45 -6.07
N GLN A 95 4.57 21.27 -4.75
CA GLN A 95 4.69 19.94 -4.15
C GLN A 95 3.35 19.20 -4.27
N GLY A 96 2.25 19.87 -3.93
CA GLY A 96 0.89 19.38 -4.11
C GLY A 96 0.63 18.86 -5.52
N GLY A 97 1.02 19.65 -6.53
CA GLY A 97 0.84 19.30 -7.93
C GLY A 97 1.79 18.24 -8.49
N LEU A 98 2.96 18.02 -7.88
CA LEU A 98 3.93 17.01 -8.34
C LEU A 98 3.74 15.64 -7.68
N GLU A 99 3.26 15.62 -6.43
CA GLU A 99 2.99 14.37 -5.70
C GLU A 99 1.64 13.74 -6.08
N THR A 100 0.70 14.54 -6.61
CA THR A 100 -0.62 14.08 -7.07
C THR A 100 -0.57 13.61 -8.52
#